data_AF-A0AAN4IFM4-F1
#
_entry.id   AF-A0AAN4IFM4-F1
#
_cell.length_a   1.000
_cell.length_b   1.000
_cell.length_c   1.000
_cell.angle_alpha   90.00
_cell.angle_beta   90.00
_cell.angle_gamma   90.00
#
_symmetry.space_group_name_H-M   'P 1'
#
loop_
_entity.id
_entity.type
_entity.pdbx_description
1 polymer ?
#
loop_
_entity_poly.entity_id
_entity_poly.type
_entity_poly.pdbx_seq_one_letter_code
_entity_poly.pdbx_strand_id
1 'polypeptide(L)'
;MHSTLYRIIVYRVRAAMATKPKMMLFSHVCNTRSITGAEKLLLHFMREIGTIFECVLVAPQEGKLAGLARRFGIQVKICTLPMLHGVYTPYLGIADDAEHLRHTPAYQEAVSLIRETAPDMVLTNTCVNVMPAVAAKSLQIPVIWKITEIIHTNEHTNEAIQMIGRYADWIIGISETAVAPFHEAGIGDKVTIISPTWEPALPAPDRWVHLRERKRKELGFKSSQTCIGYISSFIYDAKGLKPFVDMALRICETHSRCRFWIIGAPSDKKYYDECVSRVKKSGYSRRFTFTTFEENVSLAYTAMDILVIPSMVKEGFGMTALEGLYFAKPVIAFAQGGLKELMESVGSDAFLAPPGDTEALVTLATTLLNDAELASNTGWRNRTEAERLYGVETYRTKLHTMVTQWLLRFPGWFAYIQPPNGPVYTYGEGGLRTVLVLEPTTVRALLFPLTVIQALPHSSLPPIALGHDAPAASSTVPAAKPIQQRGKTRKRRRKPLAPHSRRDREGLKRTSGTGRRKGRTRTTKGPRPHMGKSASRRRKSAKAGRSRAGRKGSNTR
;
A
#
# COMPACT_ATOMS: atom_id res chain seq x y z
N MET A 1 17.97 55.81 51.82
CA MET A 1 17.62 55.73 50.39
C MET A 1 17.86 54.31 49.89
N HIS A 2 17.15 53.89 48.84
CA HIS A 2 17.35 52.64 48.08
C HIS A 2 17.51 51.31 48.85
N SER A 3 16.40 50.88 49.45
CA SER A 3 16.12 49.45 49.62
C SER A 3 15.70 48.82 48.28
N THR A 4 16.65 48.33 47.49
CA THR A 4 16.36 47.47 46.33
C THR A 4 16.82 46.05 46.63
N LEU A 5 15.96 45.26 47.29
CA LEU A 5 16.25 43.86 47.60
C LEU A 5 16.51 43.07 46.31
N TYR A 6 17.44 42.11 46.40
CA TYR A 6 17.59 41.01 45.46
C TYR A 6 16.26 40.23 45.34
N ARG A 7 15.41 40.60 44.38
CA ARG A 7 14.41 39.68 43.82
C ARG A 7 15.09 38.82 42.77
N ILE A 8 15.69 37.72 43.22
CA ILE A 8 16.03 36.60 42.34
C ILE A 8 14.70 36.01 41.85
N ILE A 9 14.19 36.54 40.74
CA ILE A 9 13.06 35.94 40.04
C ILE A 9 13.60 34.68 39.37
N VAL A 10 13.46 33.54 40.04
CA VAL A 10 13.71 32.22 39.46
C VAL A 10 12.62 31.98 38.40
N TYR A 11 12.85 32.52 37.21
CA TYR A 11 12.05 32.19 36.03
C TYR A 11 12.24 30.70 35.74
N ARG A 12 11.28 29.88 36.19
CA ARG A 12 11.07 28.54 35.62
C ARG A 12 10.65 28.70 34.17
N VAL A 13 11.63 28.78 33.28
CA VAL A 13 11.43 28.72 31.83
C VAL A 13 10.74 27.40 31.53
N ARG A 14 9.43 27.44 31.30
CA ARG A 14 8.72 26.30 30.72
C ARG A 14 9.26 26.12 29.31
N ALA A 15 9.79 24.94 29.01
CA ALA A 15 10.34 24.65 27.70
C ALA A 15 9.29 24.91 26.60
N ALA A 16 9.66 25.73 25.61
CA ALA A 16 8.83 26.01 24.46
C ALA A 16 8.83 24.77 23.56
N MET A 17 7.70 24.07 23.50
CA MET A 17 7.56 22.86 22.68
C MET A 17 6.78 23.18 21.41
N ALA A 18 7.37 22.93 20.25
CA ALA A 18 6.62 22.81 19.01
C ALA A 18 5.67 21.60 19.14
N THR A 19 4.38 21.88 19.33
CA THR A 19 3.32 20.89 19.11
C THR A 19 3.33 20.50 17.64
N LYS A 20 3.34 19.20 17.36
CA LYS A 20 3.20 18.72 15.98
C LYS A 20 1.82 19.11 15.45
N PRO A 21 1.70 19.60 14.20
CA PRO A 21 0.39 19.73 13.56
C PRO A 21 -0.26 18.34 13.47
N LYS A 22 -1.58 18.28 13.65
CA LYS A 22 -2.32 17.02 13.73
C LYS A 22 -2.86 16.61 12.37
N MET A 23 -2.44 15.43 11.89
CA MET A 23 -2.94 14.81 10.68
C MET A 23 -3.93 13.69 11.00
N MET A 24 -5.13 13.76 10.43
CA MET A 24 -6.16 12.74 10.59
C MET A 24 -6.30 11.93 9.30
N LEU A 25 -5.94 10.65 9.34
CA LEU A 25 -5.77 9.80 8.17
C LEU A 25 -6.86 8.74 8.10
N PHE A 26 -7.65 8.74 7.03
CA PHE A 26 -8.77 7.82 6.85
C PHE A 26 -8.38 6.64 5.97
N SER A 27 -8.46 5.43 6.53
CA SER A 27 -8.45 4.18 5.75
C SER A 27 -9.86 3.78 5.37
N HIS A 28 -10.06 3.30 4.14
CA HIS A 28 -11.32 2.72 3.69
C HIS A 28 -11.50 1.25 4.15
N VAL A 29 -10.43 0.61 4.66
CA VAL A 29 -10.42 -0.80 5.06
C VAL A 29 -9.50 -1.04 6.27
N CYS A 30 -9.83 -2.03 7.10
CA CYS A 30 -8.99 -2.51 8.21
C CYS A 30 -9.24 -4.02 8.39
N ASN A 31 -8.41 -4.84 7.77
CA ASN A 31 -8.64 -6.29 7.67
C ASN A 31 -8.24 -7.04 8.95
N THR A 32 -9.02 -8.05 9.36
CA THR A 32 -8.71 -8.85 10.56
C THR A 32 -7.70 -9.97 10.31
N ARG A 33 -7.69 -10.55 9.11
CA ARG A 33 -6.86 -11.73 8.77
C ARG A 33 -5.48 -11.38 8.20
N SER A 34 -5.41 -10.38 7.33
CA SER A 34 -4.21 -9.93 6.62
C SER A 34 -4.13 -8.39 6.66
N ILE A 35 -3.12 -7.81 6.02
CA ILE A 35 -3.03 -6.38 5.74
C ILE A 35 -2.76 -6.22 4.23
N THR A 36 -3.58 -5.42 3.54
CA THR A 36 -3.48 -5.20 2.09
C THR A 36 -2.38 -4.19 1.73
N GLY A 37 -2.06 -4.06 0.44
CA GLY A 37 -1.10 -3.06 -0.04
C GLY A 37 -1.47 -1.63 0.37
N ALA A 38 -2.74 -1.22 0.18
CA ALA A 38 -3.20 0.11 0.57
C ALA A 38 -3.07 0.37 2.09
N GLU A 39 -3.36 -0.63 2.93
CA GLU A 39 -3.17 -0.55 4.39
C GLU A 39 -1.68 -0.50 4.77
N LYS A 40 -0.81 -1.31 4.14
CA LYS A 40 0.65 -1.28 4.36
C LYS A 40 1.23 0.10 4.01
N LEU A 41 0.87 0.64 2.84
CA LEU A 41 1.38 1.94 2.36
C LEU A 41 0.89 3.10 3.25
N LEU A 42 -0.33 3.02 3.78
CA LEU A 42 -0.84 3.99 4.76
C LEU A 42 -0.09 3.87 6.10
N LEU A 43 0.15 2.65 6.59
CA LEU A 43 0.90 2.41 7.82
C LEU A 43 2.35 2.87 7.73
N HIS A 44 3.02 2.67 6.59
CA HIS A 44 4.37 3.19 6.36
C HIS A 44 4.38 4.72 6.29
N PHE A 45 3.46 5.33 5.53
CA PHE A 45 3.31 6.78 5.46
C PHE A 45 3.11 7.39 6.86
N MET A 46 2.21 6.83 7.69
CA MET A 46 1.99 7.28 9.07
C MET A 46 3.24 7.19 9.96
N ARG A 47 4.09 6.19 9.75
CA ARG A 47 5.34 6.04 10.53
C ARG A 47 6.39 7.08 10.16
N GLU A 48 6.56 7.37 8.88
CA GLU A 48 7.54 8.36 8.42
C GLU A 48 7.02 9.79 8.66
N ILE A 49 5.78 10.12 8.27
CA ILE A 49 5.19 11.45 8.50
C ILE A 49 4.96 11.74 10.00
N GLY A 50 4.81 10.70 10.83
CA GLY A 50 4.66 10.79 12.29
C GLY A 50 5.89 11.37 12.99
N THR A 51 7.03 11.50 12.30
CA THR A 51 8.18 12.29 12.77
C THR A 51 7.85 13.79 12.87
N ILE A 52 6.97 14.30 11.99
CA ILE A 52 6.61 15.72 11.84
C ILE A 52 5.18 16.01 12.33
N PHE A 53 4.21 15.12 12.07
CA PHE A 53 2.79 15.31 12.42
C PHE A 53 2.34 14.40 13.57
N GLU A 54 1.37 14.86 14.38
CA GLU A 54 0.61 13.97 15.28
C GLU A 54 -0.40 13.19 14.44
N CYS A 55 -0.24 11.87 14.32
CA CYS A 55 -1.09 11.05 13.46
C CYS A 55 -2.28 10.44 14.22
N VAL A 56 -3.48 10.64 13.68
CA VAL A 56 -4.72 9.98 14.11
C VAL A 56 -5.27 9.14 12.97
N LEU A 57 -5.22 7.82 13.09
CA LEU A 57 -5.86 6.89 12.14
C LEU A 57 -7.36 6.82 12.41
N VAL A 58 -8.16 6.95 11.36
CA VAL A 58 -9.56 6.50 11.32
C VAL A 58 -9.65 5.21 10.51
N ALA A 59 -10.23 4.17 11.11
CA ALA A 59 -10.45 2.88 10.48
C ALA A 59 -11.95 2.51 10.52
N PRO A 60 -12.48 1.78 9.52
CA PRO A 60 -13.89 1.43 9.46
C PRO A 60 -14.31 0.38 10.50
N GLN A 61 -13.34 -0.36 11.05
CA GLN A 61 -13.50 -1.40 12.05
C GLN A 61 -12.16 -1.75 12.72
N GLU A 62 -12.20 -2.52 13.80
CA GLU A 62 -11.01 -3.15 14.36
C GLU A 62 -10.40 -4.20 13.42
N GLY A 63 -9.06 -4.33 13.46
CA GLY A 63 -8.29 -5.19 12.56
C GLY A 63 -6.78 -4.97 12.67
N LYS A 64 -6.01 -5.56 11.74
CA LYS A 64 -4.54 -5.56 11.78
C LYS A 64 -3.94 -4.17 11.58
N LEU A 65 -4.50 -3.32 10.71
CA LEU A 65 -4.02 -1.94 10.55
C LEU A 65 -4.17 -1.15 11.87
N ALA A 66 -5.34 -1.20 12.50
CA ALA A 66 -5.61 -0.57 13.80
C ALA A 66 -4.68 -1.11 14.91
N GLY A 67 -4.51 -2.43 15.00
CA GLY A 67 -3.62 -3.06 15.98
C GLY A 67 -2.14 -2.72 15.79
N LEU A 68 -1.68 -2.58 14.53
CA LEU A 68 -0.31 -2.16 14.22
C LEU A 68 -0.10 -0.67 14.48
N ALA A 69 -1.05 0.20 14.10
CA ALA A 69 -0.98 1.64 14.36
C ALA A 69 -0.81 1.93 15.86
N ARG A 70 -1.63 1.31 16.72
CA ARG A 70 -1.50 1.45 18.19
C ARG A 70 -0.14 1.00 18.72
N ARG A 71 0.48 -0.05 18.14
CA ARG A 71 1.84 -0.49 18.51
C ARG A 71 2.94 0.51 18.15
N PHE A 72 2.70 1.41 17.19
CA PHE A 72 3.58 2.54 16.85
C PHE A 72 3.17 3.85 17.55
N GLY A 73 2.27 3.80 18.55
CA GLY A 73 1.83 4.98 19.30
C GLY A 73 0.82 5.88 18.56
N ILE A 74 0.35 5.48 17.38
CA ILE A 74 -0.63 6.24 16.59
C ILE A 74 -2.01 6.10 17.25
N GLN A 75 -2.72 7.21 17.46
CA GLN A 75 -4.09 7.19 17.96
C GLN A 75 -5.00 6.55 16.90
N VAL A 76 -5.91 5.67 17.31
CA VAL A 76 -6.88 5.02 16.40
C VAL A 76 -8.30 5.27 16.86
N LYS A 77 -9.10 5.91 16.01
CA LYS A 77 -10.56 6.01 16.12
C LYS A 77 -11.23 5.03 15.14
N ILE A 78 -12.37 4.47 15.53
CA ILE A 78 -13.18 3.59 14.68
C ILE A 78 -14.44 4.37 14.24
N CYS A 79 -14.69 4.43 12.95
CA CYS A 79 -15.84 5.11 12.34
C CYS A 79 -16.10 4.54 10.94
N THR A 80 -17.30 4.01 10.69
CA THR A 80 -17.60 3.24 9.47
C THR A 80 -18.25 4.11 8.40
N LEU A 81 -17.43 4.72 7.54
CA LEU A 81 -17.91 5.63 6.50
C LEU A 81 -18.19 4.91 5.16
N PRO A 82 -19.29 5.23 4.45
CA PRO A 82 -19.57 4.73 3.10
C PRO A 82 -18.47 5.09 2.07
N MET A 83 -18.07 4.11 1.27
CA MET A 83 -17.16 4.27 0.13
C MET A 83 -17.92 4.52 -1.17
N LEU A 84 -17.43 5.44 -2.00
CA LEU A 84 -17.95 5.64 -3.35
C LEU A 84 -17.13 4.79 -4.34
N HIS A 85 -17.44 3.49 -4.40
CA HIS A 85 -16.72 2.53 -5.24
C HIS A 85 -16.70 2.90 -6.74
N GLY A 86 -17.67 3.68 -7.22
CA GLY A 86 -17.72 4.20 -8.58
C GLY A 86 -16.48 4.98 -9.01
N VAL A 87 -15.72 5.59 -8.08
CA VAL A 87 -14.49 6.32 -8.44
C VAL A 87 -13.40 5.39 -9.01
N TYR A 88 -13.44 4.09 -8.73
CA TYR A 88 -12.52 3.11 -9.33
C TYR A 88 -12.86 2.79 -10.80
N THR A 89 -14.14 2.88 -11.18
CA THR A 89 -14.65 2.66 -12.55
C THR A 89 -15.75 3.68 -12.83
N PRO A 90 -15.37 4.92 -13.21
CA PRO A 90 -16.29 6.08 -13.24
C PRO A 90 -17.52 5.90 -14.11
N TYR A 91 -18.60 6.59 -13.76
CA TYR A 91 -19.87 6.61 -14.48
C TYR A 91 -20.49 8.01 -14.45
N LEU A 92 -21.48 8.26 -15.32
CA LEU A 92 -22.18 9.54 -15.42
C LEU A 92 -22.81 9.95 -14.09
N GLY A 93 -22.44 11.13 -13.56
CA GLY A 93 -22.99 11.65 -12.30
C GLY A 93 -22.24 11.17 -11.05
N ILE A 94 -21.07 10.55 -11.19
CA ILE A 94 -20.18 10.21 -10.07
C ILE A 94 -19.83 11.45 -9.21
N ALA A 95 -19.82 12.64 -9.79
CA ALA A 95 -19.62 13.90 -9.07
C ALA A 95 -20.86 14.39 -8.30
N ASP A 96 -22.07 14.01 -8.73
CA ASP A 96 -23.33 14.30 -8.04
C ASP A 96 -23.54 13.32 -6.88
N ASP A 97 -23.23 12.04 -7.06
CA ASP A 97 -23.22 11.03 -5.97
C ASP A 97 -22.25 11.43 -4.84
N ALA A 98 -21.07 11.94 -5.20
CA ALA A 98 -20.10 12.47 -4.25
C ALA A 98 -20.61 13.65 -3.42
N GLU A 99 -21.48 14.49 -3.98
CA GLU A 99 -22.14 15.59 -3.27
C GLU A 99 -23.34 15.07 -2.45
N HIS A 100 -24.07 14.07 -2.95
CA HIS A 100 -25.18 13.43 -2.25
C HIS A 100 -24.77 12.81 -0.92
N LEU A 101 -23.50 12.40 -0.77
CA LEU A 101 -22.91 11.96 0.51
C LEU A 101 -23.18 12.95 1.66
N ARG A 102 -23.25 14.27 1.40
CA ARG A 102 -23.53 15.30 2.42
C ARG A 102 -24.89 15.14 3.12
N HIS A 103 -25.84 14.47 2.47
CA HIS A 103 -27.19 14.26 3.00
C HIS A 103 -27.31 12.98 3.82
N THR A 104 -26.24 12.20 3.96
CA THR A 104 -26.22 10.97 4.75
C THR A 104 -25.93 11.23 6.24
N PRO A 105 -26.44 10.40 7.17
CA PRO A 105 -26.07 10.48 8.58
C PRO A 105 -24.56 10.30 8.83
N ALA A 106 -23.90 9.40 8.06
CA ALA A 106 -22.47 9.13 8.16
C ALA A 106 -21.59 10.36 7.84
N TYR A 107 -22.06 11.28 6.99
CA TYR A 107 -21.36 12.55 6.76
C TYR A 107 -21.41 13.47 7.99
N GLN A 108 -22.52 13.47 8.74
CA GLN A 108 -22.61 14.23 9.99
C GLN A 108 -21.74 13.60 11.09
N GLU A 109 -21.62 12.27 11.11
CA GLU A 109 -20.66 11.54 11.95
C GLU A 109 -19.21 11.93 11.57
N ALA A 110 -18.84 11.90 10.29
CA ALA A 110 -17.53 12.31 9.81
C ALA A 110 -17.18 13.77 10.17
N VAL A 111 -18.11 14.71 9.94
CA VAL A 111 -17.95 16.13 10.29
C VAL A 111 -17.78 16.31 11.81
N SER A 112 -18.54 15.57 12.62
CA SER A 112 -18.43 15.63 14.09
C SER A 112 -17.09 15.05 14.56
N LEU A 113 -16.71 13.87 14.07
CA LEU A 113 -15.45 13.21 14.38
C LEU A 113 -14.23 14.08 14.02
N ILE A 114 -14.25 14.76 12.86
CA ILE A 114 -13.19 15.69 12.45
C ILE A 114 -13.18 16.91 13.38
N ARG A 115 -14.33 17.52 13.66
CA ARG A 115 -14.43 18.69 14.56
C ARG A 115 -13.94 18.39 15.98
N GLU A 116 -14.31 17.24 16.55
CA GLU A 116 -13.84 16.77 17.86
C GLU A 116 -12.35 16.46 17.90
N THR A 117 -11.78 15.97 16.79
CA THR A 117 -10.35 15.66 16.70
C THR A 117 -9.51 16.92 16.50
N ALA A 118 -10.10 17.96 15.90
CA ALA A 118 -9.45 19.21 15.50
C ALA A 118 -8.09 18.97 14.81
N PRO A 119 -8.05 18.31 13.64
CA PRO A 119 -6.84 18.15 12.87
C PRO A 119 -6.54 19.42 12.06
N ASP A 120 -5.25 19.72 11.93
CA ASP A 120 -4.75 20.76 11.03
C ASP A 120 -4.87 20.32 9.56
N MET A 121 -4.83 19.01 9.29
CA MET A 121 -4.95 18.44 7.94
C MET A 121 -5.60 17.06 7.94
N VAL A 122 -6.38 16.76 6.90
CA VAL A 122 -6.96 15.43 6.67
C VAL A 122 -6.25 14.76 5.50
N LEU A 123 -5.89 13.48 5.66
CA LEU A 123 -5.51 12.61 4.54
C LEU A 123 -6.60 11.58 4.31
N THR A 124 -7.08 11.46 3.08
CA THR A 124 -7.89 10.31 2.66
C THR A 124 -7.08 9.36 1.79
N ASN A 125 -7.14 8.07 2.09
CA ASN A 125 -6.36 7.03 1.41
C ASN A 125 -7.27 6.16 0.53
N THR A 126 -6.89 6.08 -0.74
CA THR A 126 -7.55 5.54 -1.94
C THR A 126 -8.67 6.39 -2.55
N CYS A 127 -8.88 6.23 -3.86
CA CYS A 127 -9.81 7.04 -4.66
C CYS A 127 -11.29 6.90 -4.22
N VAL A 128 -11.70 5.75 -3.68
CA VAL A 128 -13.09 5.49 -3.26
C VAL A 128 -13.49 6.17 -1.94
N ASN A 129 -12.51 6.70 -1.20
CA ASN A 129 -12.71 7.25 0.15
C ASN A 129 -13.07 8.74 0.11
N VAL A 130 -14.22 9.04 -0.51
CA VAL A 130 -14.66 10.40 -0.85
C VAL A 130 -15.18 11.19 0.37
N MET A 131 -15.95 10.54 1.24
CA MET A 131 -16.66 11.22 2.34
C MET A 131 -15.74 12.03 3.29
N PRO A 132 -14.55 11.55 3.72
CA PRO A 132 -13.65 12.33 4.55
C PRO A 132 -13.16 13.63 3.91
N ALA A 133 -12.88 13.62 2.59
CA ALA A 133 -12.46 14.83 1.87
C ALA A 133 -13.61 15.84 1.80
N VAL A 134 -14.82 15.37 1.44
CA VAL A 134 -16.04 16.17 1.37
C VAL A 134 -16.42 16.80 2.72
N ALA A 135 -16.15 16.12 3.84
CA ALA A 135 -16.34 16.60 5.21
C ALA A 135 -15.22 17.52 5.71
N ALA A 136 -13.95 17.24 5.40
CA ALA A 136 -12.84 18.11 5.78
C ALA A 136 -12.91 19.48 5.08
N LYS A 137 -13.23 19.49 3.77
CA LYS A 137 -13.36 20.75 3.01
C LYS A 137 -14.56 21.60 3.45
N SER A 138 -15.65 21.01 3.97
CA SER A 138 -16.76 21.79 4.54
C SER A 138 -16.45 22.39 5.91
N LEU A 139 -15.45 21.85 6.61
CA LEU A 139 -14.82 22.45 7.80
C LEU A 139 -13.63 23.38 7.46
N GLN A 140 -13.38 23.65 6.18
CA GLN A 140 -12.25 24.44 5.66
C GLN A 140 -10.85 23.87 5.98
N ILE A 141 -10.78 22.60 6.38
CA ILE A 141 -9.52 21.90 6.69
C ILE A 141 -8.85 21.43 5.37
N PRO A 142 -7.53 21.63 5.18
CA PRO A 142 -6.78 21.11 4.04
C PRO A 142 -6.88 19.59 3.87
N VAL A 143 -6.92 19.13 2.62
CA VAL A 143 -7.03 17.71 2.26
C VAL A 143 -5.88 17.24 1.38
N ILE A 144 -5.26 16.15 1.79
CA ILE A 144 -4.43 15.29 0.94
C ILE A 144 -5.27 14.11 0.45
N TRP A 145 -5.32 13.87 -0.86
CA TRP A 145 -5.89 12.64 -1.40
C TRP A 145 -4.78 11.71 -1.90
N LYS A 146 -4.60 10.57 -1.23
CA LYS A 146 -3.53 9.61 -1.56
C LYS A 146 -4.10 8.45 -2.38
N ILE A 147 -3.81 8.43 -3.66
CA ILE A 147 -4.26 7.43 -4.64
C ILE A 147 -3.30 6.22 -4.60
N THR A 148 -3.82 4.99 -4.53
CA THR A 148 -2.98 3.77 -4.50
C THR A 148 -3.33 2.74 -5.57
N GLU A 149 -4.11 3.15 -6.56
CA GLU A 149 -4.75 2.29 -7.53
C GLU A 149 -4.95 3.05 -8.86
N ILE A 150 -5.01 2.31 -9.97
CA ILE A 150 -5.33 2.89 -11.28
C ILE A 150 -6.85 3.01 -11.38
N ILE A 151 -7.34 4.25 -11.49
CA ILE A 151 -8.73 4.55 -11.88
C ILE A 151 -8.93 4.08 -13.33
N HIS A 152 -10.00 3.34 -13.61
CA HIS A 152 -10.23 2.77 -14.94
C HIS A 152 -10.60 3.87 -15.96
N THR A 153 -9.84 3.95 -17.04
CA THR A 153 -10.06 4.93 -18.12
C THR A 153 -11.31 4.61 -18.93
N ASN A 154 -12.31 5.48 -18.84
CA ASN A 154 -13.51 5.55 -19.68
C ASN A 154 -13.95 7.01 -19.89
N GLU A 155 -15.10 7.23 -20.56
CA GLU A 155 -15.63 8.57 -20.88
C GLU A 155 -15.93 9.45 -19.64
N HIS A 156 -16.12 8.86 -18.46
CA HIS A 156 -16.41 9.56 -17.20
C HIS A 156 -15.17 9.79 -16.32
N THR A 157 -13.98 9.39 -16.76
CA THR A 157 -12.73 9.54 -15.98
C THR A 157 -12.50 10.99 -15.55
N ASN A 158 -12.62 11.94 -16.48
CA ASN A 158 -12.43 13.36 -16.19
C ASN A 158 -13.45 13.87 -15.15
N GLU A 159 -14.69 13.36 -15.13
CA GLU A 159 -15.69 13.75 -14.12
C GLU A 159 -15.23 13.36 -12.70
N ALA A 160 -14.75 12.12 -12.54
CA ALA A 160 -14.21 11.63 -11.27
C ALA A 160 -12.91 12.35 -10.86
N ILE A 161 -12.01 12.61 -11.80
CA ILE A 161 -10.73 13.27 -11.54
C ILE A 161 -10.93 14.75 -11.15
N GLN A 162 -11.82 15.48 -11.84
CA GLN A 162 -12.18 16.86 -11.46
C GLN A 162 -12.91 16.92 -10.11
N MET A 163 -13.69 15.88 -9.75
CA MET A 163 -14.30 15.77 -8.43
C MET A 163 -13.27 15.54 -7.32
N ILE A 164 -12.25 14.71 -7.55
CA ILE A 164 -11.09 14.59 -6.64
C ILE A 164 -10.35 15.93 -6.56
N GLY A 165 -10.05 16.56 -7.70
CA GLY A 165 -9.35 17.85 -7.79
C GLY A 165 -10.10 19.01 -7.12
N ARG A 166 -11.43 18.95 -7.01
CA ARG A 166 -12.27 19.90 -6.27
C ARG A 166 -12.08 19.78 -4.74
N TYR A 167 -11.89 18.56 -4.24
CA TYR A 167 -11.84 18.27 -2.81
C TYR A 167 -10.43 18.01 -2.26
N ALA A 168 -9.41 17.90 -3.12
CA ALA A 168 -8.01 17.82 -2.75
C ALA A 168 -7.30 19.19 -2.83
N ASP A 169 -6.48 19.52 -1.83
CA ASP A 169 -5.48 20.59 -1.90
C ASP A 169 -4.13 20.04 -2.41
N TRP A 170 -3.83 18.77 -2.11
CA TRP A 170 -2.71 17.98 -2.66
C TRP A 170 -3.15 16.56 -3.01
N ILE A 171 -2.51 15.96 -4.01
CA ILE A 171 -2.77 14.60 -4.47
C ILE A 171 -1.47 13.80 -4.41
N ILE A 172 -1.41 12.73 -3.62
CA ILE A 172 -0.25 11.83 -3.56
C ILE A 172 -0.48 10.64 -4.48
N GLY A 173 0.37 10.49 -5.49
CA GLY A 173 0.44 9.32 -6.35
C GLY A 173 1.47 8.30 -5.88
N ILE A 174 1.29 7.03 -6.25
CA ILE A 174 2.30 5.97 -6.03
C ILE A 174 3.14 5.64 -7.27
N SER A 175 2.75 6.11 -8.46
CA SER A 175 3.46 5.92 -9.73
C SER A 175 2.93 6.93 -10.76
N GLU A 176 3.66 7.16 -11.86
CA GLU A 176 3.18 7.95 -13.00
C GLU A 176 1.89 7.37 -13.58
N THR A 177 1.85 6.05 -13.79
CA THR A 177 0.65 5.31 -14.26
C THR A 177 -0.56 5.54 -13.34
N ALA A 178 -0.35 5.66 -12.02
CA ALA A 178 -1.42 5.91 -11.07
C ALA A 178 -1.95 7.37 -11.11
N VAL A 179 -1.19 8.31 -11.68
CA VAL A 179 -1.55 9.74 -11.75
C VAL A 179 -1.74 10.30 -13.16
N ALA A 180 -1.44 9.55 -14.22
CA ALA A 180 -1.62 10.00 -15.61
C ALA A 180 -3.00 10.64 -15.88
N PRO A 181 -4.15 10.10 -15.40
CA PRO A 181 -5.45 10.75 -15.57
C PRO A 181 -5.57 12.15 -14.93
N PHE A 182 -4.78 12.45 -13.90
CA PHE A 182 -4.73 13.76 -13.23
C PHE A 182 -3.89 14.77 -14.02
N HIS A 183 -2.84 14.30 -14.69
CA HIS A 183 -2.06 15.11 -15.63
C HIS A 183 -2.88 15.40 -16.89
N GLU A 184 -3.54 14.39 -17.46
CA GLU A 184 -4.45 14.49 -18.61
C GLU A 184 -5.64 15.44 -18.34
N ALA A 185 -6.19 15.42 -17.12
CA ALA A 185 -7.26 16.33 -16.69
C ALA A 185 -6.79 17.76 -16.34
N GLY A 186 -5.50 18.06 -16.47
CA GLY A 186 -4.95 19.40 -16.23
C GLY A 186 -4.90 19.82 -14.75
N ILE A 187 -4.83 18.87 -13.81
CA ILE A 187 -4.69 19.12 -12.36
C ILE A 187 -3.39 18.55 -11.76
N GLY A 188 -2.37 18.35 -12.61
CA GLY A 188 -1.04 17.85 -12.23
C GLY A 188 -0.24 18.81 -11.35
N ASP A 189 -0.61 20.09 -11.31
CA ASP A 189 -0.06 21.10 -10.39
C ASP A 189 -0.30 20.77 -8.91
N LYS A 190 -1.31 19.94 -8.61
CA LYS A 190 -1.61 19.43 -7.26
C LYS A 190 -0.94 18.08 -6.95
N VAL A 191 -0.29 17.44 -7.93
CA VAL A 191 0.17 16.05 -7.82
C VAL A 191 1.59 15.97 -7.27
N THR A 192 1.86 14.97 -6.44
CA THR A 192 3.22 14.60 -6.02
C THR A 192 3.33 13.08 -5.96
N ILE A 193 4.29 12.50 -6.69
CA ILE A 193 4.48 11.05 -6.76
C ILE A 193 5.45 10.60 -5.67
N ILE A 194 4.93 9.98 -4.61
CA ILE A 194 5.70 9.33 -3.56
C ILE A 194 5.62 7.82 -3.79
N SER A 195 6.49 7.35 -4.69
CA SER A 195 6.67 5.94 -5.05
C SER A 195 6.88 5.08 -3.80
N PRO A 196 6.24 3.89 -3.69
CA PRO A 196 6.47 2.97 -2.59
C PRO A 196 7.93 2.58 -2.36
N THR A 197 8.24 2.27 -1.11
CA THR A 197 9.46 1.57 -0.69
C THR A 197 9.08 0.28 0.06
N TRP A 198 10.03 -0.62 0.27
CA TRP A 198 9.83 -1.84 1.03
C TRP A 198 9.78 -1.59 2.54
N GLU A 199 9.32 -2.58 3.31
CA GLU A 199 9.32 -2.49 4.77
C GLU A 199 10.76 -2.43 5.31
N PRO A 200 11.13 -1.43 6.16
CA PRO A 200 12.49 -1.34 6.73
C PRO A 200 12.92 -2.50 7.65
N ALA A 201 12.09 -3.53 7.80
CA ALA A 201 12.35 -4.75 8.56
C ALA A 201 12.79 -5.94 7.67
N LEU A 202 12.98 -5.74 6.35
CA LEU A 202 13.59 -6.76 5.50
C LEU A 202 15.01 -7.11 6.02
N PRO A 203 15.42 -8.39 5.97
CA PRO A 203 16.75 -8.82 6.40
C PRO A 203 17.84 -8.20 5.53
N ALA A 204 18.94 -7.76 6.16
CA ALA A 204 20.11 -7.25 5.47
C ALA A 204 20.84 -8.35 4.63
N PRO A 205 21.62 -7.96 3.58
CA PRO A 205 22.16 -8.89 2.59
C PRO A 205 23.09 -9.99 3.12
N ASP A 206 23.86 -9.69 4.17
CA ASP A 206 24.71 -10.63 4.90
C ASP A 206 23.95 -11.88 5.38
N ARG A 207 22.67 -11.72 5.70
CA ARG A 207 21.81 -12.79 6.23
C ARG A 207 21.21 -13.67 5.14
N TRP A 208 21.19 -13.21 3.88
CA TRP A 208 20.40 -13.86 2.82
C TRP A 208 20.86 -15.29 2.52
N VAL A 209 22.16 -15.57 2.56
CA VAL A 209 22.70 -16.92 2.32
C VAL A 209 22.15 -17.92 3.33
N HIS A 210 22.23 -17.62 4.63
CA HIS A 210 21.72 -18.49 5.68
C HIS A 210 20.19 -18.64 5.65
N LEU A 211 19.46 -17.55 5.39
CA LEU A 211 18.00 -17.59 5.26
C LEU A 211 17.55 -18.44 4.06
N ARG A 212 18.24 -18.32 2.93
CA ARG A 212 18.08 -19.13 1.71
C ARG A 212 18.33 -20.61 1.98
N GLU A 213 19.43 -20.96 2.64
CA GLU A 213 19.75 -22.36 3.00
C GLU A 213 18.66 -22.97 3.88
N ARG A 214 18.26 -22.26 4.95
CA ARG A 214 17.21 -22.70 5.86
C ARG A 214 15.90 -22.92 5.12
N LYS A 215 15.45 -21.93 4.33
CA LYS A 215 14.17 -22.01 3.62
C LYS A 215 14.18 -23.05 2.49
N ARG A 216 15.31 -23.24 1.79
CA ARG A 216 15.46 -24.35 0.82
C ARG A 216 15.43 -25.71 1.50
N LYS A 217 16.01 -25.86 2.69
CA LYS A 217 15.94 -27.09 3.49
C LYS A 217 14.49 -27.40 3.92
N GLU A 218 13.72 -26.40 4.34
CA GLU A 218 12.28 -26.52 4.62
C GLU A 218 11.50 -27.02 3.39
N LEU A 219 11.84 -26.52 2.19
CA LEU A 219 11.20 -26.86 0.91
C LEU A 219 11.73 -28.16 0.27
N GLY A 220 12.76 -28.80 0.83
CA GLY A 220 13.45 -29.95 0.23
C GLY A 220 14.24 -29.63 -1.05
N PHE A 221 14.53 -28.36 -1.32
CA PHE A 221 15.29 -27.92 -2.49
C PHE A 221 16.80 -28.04 -2.26
N LYS A 222 17.55 -28.45 -3.28
CA LYS A 222 19.02 -28.52 -3.24
C LYS A 222 19.63 -27.16 -3.58
N SER A 223 20.88 -26.94 -3.19
CA SER A 223 21.67 -25.76 -3.62
C SER A 223 21.82 -25.69 -5.13
N SER A 224 22.05 -26.83 -5.79
CA SER A 224 22.22 -26.97 -7.25
C SER A 224 20.91 -27.02 -8.06
N GLN A 225 19.81 -26.48 -7.54
CA GLN A 225 18.50 -26.41 -8.20
C GLN A 225 18.06 -24.96 -8.35
N THR A 226 17.57 -24.58 -9.53
CA THR A 226 17.05 -23.24 -9.77
C THR A 226 15.61 -23.14 -9.26
N CYS A 227 15.30 -22.19 -8.39
CA CYS A 227 13.96 -21.96 -7.86
C CYS A 227 13.29 -20.78 -8.57
N ILE A 228 12.28 -21.07 -9.38
CA ILE A 228 11.46 -20.09 -10.08
C ILE A 228 10.18 -19.85 -9.25
N GLY A 229 9.98 -18.60 -8.84
CA GLY A 229 8.94 -18.20 -7.91
C GLY A 229 7.73 -17.51 -8.54
N TYR A 230 6.56 -17.75 -7.95
CA TYR A 230 5.32 -17.01 -8.17
C TYR A 230 4.77 -16.57 -6.81
N ILE A 231 4.39 -15.30 -6.67
CA ILE A 231 3.86 -14.74 -5.42
C ILE A 231 2.63 -13.86 -5.72
N SER A 232 1.50 -14.17 -5.10
CA SER A 232 0.33 -13.29 -5.02
C SER A 232 -0.37 -13.44 -3.67
N SER A 233 -1.01 -12.40 -3.15
CA SER A 233 -1.85 -12.54 -1.95
C SER A 233 -3.10 -13.38 -2.21
N PHE A 234 -3.68 -13.23 -3.40
CA PHE A 234 -4.89 -13.94 -3.84
C PHE A 234 -4.71 -14.45 -5.27
N ILE A 235 -5.19 -15.66 -5.54
CA ILE A 235 -5.06 -16.33 -6.84
C ILE A 235 -6.44 -16.47 -7.50
N TYR A 236 -6.56 -15.83 -8.65
CA TYR A 236 -7.67 -15.83 -9.60
C TYR A 236 -7.10 -15.54 -11.00
N ASP A 237 -7.89 -15.68 -12.07
CA ASP A 237 -7.37 -15.72 -13.44
C ASP A 237 -6.44 -14.56 -13.82
N ALA A 238 -6.83 -13.31 -13.58
CA ALA A 238 -6.03 -12.14 -13.93
C ALA A 238 -4.69 -12.04 -13.17
N LYS A 239 -4.45 -12.86 -12.14
CA LYS A 239 -3.14 -13.00 -11.49
C LYS A 239 -2.25 -14.09 -12.10
N GLY A 240 -2.68 -14.76 -13.16
CA GLY A 240 -1.80 -15.44 -14.13
C GLY A 240 -1.15 -16.75 -13.67
N LEU A 241 -1.72 -17.46 -12.69
CA LEU A 241 -1.19 -18.78 -12.30
C LEU A 241 -1.17 -19.77 -13.46
N LYS A 242 -2.16 -19.71 -14.39
CA LYS A 242 -2.18 -20.55 -15.59
C LYS A 242 -0.95 -20.28 -16.49
N PRO A 243 -0.70 -19.04 -16.98
CA PRO A 243 0.56 -18.72 -17.67
C PRO A 243 1.83 -19.16 -16.93
N PHE A 244 1.91 -18.98 -15.60
CA PHE A 244 3.05 -19.46 -14.82
C PHE A 244 3.19 -20.99 -14.88
N VAL A 245 2.10 -21.74 -14.71
CA VAL A 245 2.10 -23.20 -14.78
C VAL A 245 2.44 -23.69 -16.19
N ASP A 246 1.90 -23.06 -17.22
CA ASP A 246 2.17 -23.42 -18.63
C ASP A 246 3.65 -23.23 -18.98
N MET A 247 4.20 -22.05 -18.66
CA MET A 247 5.63 -21.77 -18.75
C MET A 247 6.48 -22.78 -17.95
N ALA A 248 6.11 -23.03 -16.69
CA ALA A 248 6.84 -23.93 -15.81
C ALA A 248 6.86 -25.39 -16.30
N LEU A 249 5.77 -25.85 -16.93
CA LEU A 249 5.68 -27.19 -17.51
C LEU A 249 6.56 -27.31 -18.76
N ARG A 250 6.61 -26.29 -19.62
CA ARG A 250 7.51 -26.26 -20.78
C ARG A 250 8.98 -26.28 -20.35
N ILE A 251 9.36 -25.46 -19.38
CA ILE A 251 10.72 -25.47 -18.78
C ILE A 251 11.06 -26.84 -18.14
N CYS A 252 10.08 -27.64 -17.71
CA CYS A 252 10.36 -28.95 -17.15
C CYS A 252 10.90 -29.97 -18.16
N GLU A 253 10.61 -29.79 -19.46
CA GLU A 253 11.04 -30.67 -20.54
C GLU A 253 12.55 -30.56 -20.78
N THR A 254 13.09 -29.33 -20.72
CA THR A 254 14.49 -29.01 -20.98
C THR A 254 15.34 -28.91 -19.70
N HIS A 255 14.84 -28.27 -18.64
CA HIS A 255 15.63 -27.92 -17.45
C HIS A 255 15.27 -28.77 -16.22
N SER A 256 15.81 -29.99 -16.17
CA SER A 256 15.55 -31.00 -15.12
C SER A 256 15.82 -30.53 -13.67
N ARG A 257 16.70 -29.54 -13.49
CA ARG A 257 17.09 -28.96 -12.19
C ARG A 257 16.09 -27.92 -11.65
N CYS A 258 15.19 -27.38 -12.48
CA CYS A 258 14.25 -26.33 -12.07
C CYS A 258 13.23 -26.82 -11.04
N ARG A 259 12.87 -25.93 -10.10
CA ARG A 259 11.82 -26.09 -9.09
C ARG A 259 10.94 -24.86 -9.12
N PHE A 260 9.64 -25.07 -8.90
CA PHE A 260 8.62 -24.03 -9.03
C PHE A 260 7.91 -23.88 -7.69
N TRP A 261 7.84 -22.66 -7.18
CA TRP A 261 7.19 -22.39 -5.89
C TRP A 261 6.13 -21.30 -6.03
N ILE A 262 4.88 -21.71 -5.80
CA ILE A 262 3.69 -20.90 -5.96
C ILE A 262 3.18 -20.52 -4.56
N ILE A 263 3.21 -19.23 -4.25
CA ILE A 263 2.72 -18.67 -2.99
C ILE A 263 1.45 -17.85 -3.25
N GLY A 264 0.35 -18.21 -2.58
CA GLY A 264 -0.88 -17.42 -2.57
C GLY A 264 -2.15 -18.21 -2.25
N ALA A 265 -3.15 -17.52 -1.67
CA ALA A 265 -4.42 -18.12 -1.31
C ALA A 265 -5.39 -18.14 -2.51
N PRO A 266 -6.04 -19.27 -2.85
CA PRO A 266 -7.03 -19.29 -3.92
C PRO A 266 -8.27 -18.48 -3.56
N SER A 267 -8.52 -17.39 -4.28
CA SER A 267 -9.80 -16.66 -4.26
C SER A 267 -10.76 -17.23 -5.30
N ASP A 268 -10.24 -17.71 -6.45
CA ASP A 268 -10.94 -18.66 -7.32
C ASP A 268 -10.37 -20.06 -7.08
N LYS A 269 -11.17 -20.91 -6.43
CA LYS A 269 -10.80 -22.30 -6.16
C LYS A 269 -10.82 -23.18 -7.42
N LYS A 270 -11.73 -22.92 -8.37
CA LYS A 270 -11.87 -23.72 -9.59
C LYS A 270 -10.63 -23.52 -10.47
N TYR A 271 -10.28 -22.27 -10.76
CA TYR A 271 -9.08 -21.90 -11.51
C TYR A 271 -7.80 -22.49 -10.89
N TYR A 272 -7.67 -22.40 -9.57
CA TYR A 272 -6.55 -22.96 -8.83
C TYR A 272 -6.48 -24.49 -8.92
N ASP A 273 -7.60 -25.19 -8.70
CA ASP A 273 -7.68 -26.65 -8.81
C ASP A 273 -7.37 -27.14 -10.22
N GLU A 274 -7.78 -26.40 -11.26
CA GLU A 274 -7.45 -26.69 -12.67
C GLU A 274 -5.94 -26.57 -12.93
N CYS A 275 -5.29 -25.51 -12.44
CA CYS A 275 -3.84 -25.33 -12.51
C CYS A 275 -3.09 -26.48 -11.78
N VAL A 276 -3.52 -26.83 -10.56
CA VAL A 276 -2.94 -27.93 -9.77
C VAL A 276 -3.19 -29.30 -10.44
N SER A 277 -4.36 -29.49 -11.07
CA SER A 277 -4.71 -30.71 -11.81
C SER A 277 -3.80 -30.90 -13.04
N ARG A 278 -3.52 -29.82 -13.77
CA ARG A 278 -2.59 -29.81 -14.92
C ARG A 278 -1.16 -30.19 -14.51
N VAL A 279 -0.66 -29.62 -13.40
CA VAL A 279 0.64 -30.00 -12.81
C VAL A 279 0.67 -31.47 -12.33
N LYS A 280 -0.43 -31.99 -11.77
CA LYS A 280 -0.51 -33.40 -11.36
C LYS A 280 -0.47 -34.37 -12.55
N LYS A 281 -1.09 -34.00 -13.68
CA LYS A 281 -1.16 -34.82 -14.90
C LYS A 281 0.12 -34.83 -15.73
N SER A 282 1.02 -33.85 -15.57
CA SER A 282 2.24 -33.72 -16.40
C SER A 282 3.39 -34.65 -16.04
N GLY A 283 3.30 -35.42 -14.95
CA GLY A 283 4.42 -36.20 -14.40
C GLY A 283 5.48 -35.36 -13.66
N TYR A 284 5.56 -34.05 -13.89
CA TYR A 284 6.54 -33.15 -13.26
C TYR A 284 6.15 -32.67 -11.85
N SER A 285 5.02 -33.12 -11.30
CA SER A 285 4.45 -32.68 -10.02
C SER A 285 5.44 -32.56 -8.85
N ARG A 286 6.43 -33.48 -8.75
CA ARG A 286 7.50 -33.44 -7.73
C ARG A 286 8.47 -32.25 -7.83
N ARG A 287 8.35 -31.40 -8.86
CA ARG A 287 9.12 -30.15 -9.03
C ARG A 287 8.36 -28.91 -8.57
N PHE A 288 7.07 -29.03 -8.24
CA PHE A 288 6.18 -27.93 -7.89
C PHE A 288 5.83 -27.95 -6.40
N THR A 289 5.92 -26.79 -5.74
CA THR A 289 5.44 -26.57 -4.37
C THR A 289 4.36 -25.51 -4.39
N PHE A 290 3.24 -25.78 -3.72
CA PHE A 290 2.12 -24.84 -3.58
C PHE A 290 1.93 -24.50 -2.10
N THR A 291 1.98 -23.21 -1.77
CA THR A 291 1.89 -22.67 -0.41
C THR A 291 0.77 -21.63 -0.36
N THR A 292 -0.29 -21.89 0.41
CA THR A 292 -1.46 -20.98 0.45
C THR A 292 -1.18 -19.66 1.19
N PHE A 293 -0.21 -19.65 2.10
CA PHE A 293 0.23 -18.47 2.84
C PHE A 293 1.68 -18.68 3.31
N GLU A 294 2.53 -17.69 3.15
CA GLU A 294 3.88 -17.62 3.74
C GLU A 294 3.90 -16.39 4.65
N GLU A 295 4.14 -16.58 5.94
CA GLU A 295 4.07 -15.49 6.93
C GLU A 295 5.20 -14.47 6.74
N ASN A 296 6.38 -14.93 6.35
CA ASN A 296 7.52 -14.07 6.04
C ASN A 296 7.95 -14.24 4.58
N VAL A 297 7.31 -13.47 3.70
CA VAL A 297 7.59 -13.42 2.26
C VAL A 297 9.05 -13.03 1.96
N SER A 298 9.75 -12.34 2.87
CA SER A 298 11.19 -12.06 2.73
C SER A 298 12.01 -13.34 2.61
N LEU A 299 11.62 -14.43 3.29
CA LEU A 299 12.29 -15.72 3.17
C LEU A 299 12.08 -16.33 1.78
N ALA A 300 10.93 -16.07 1.15
CA ALA A 300 10.62 -16.58 -0.17
C ALA A 300 11.61 -16.06 -1.22
N TYR A 301 11.83 -14.75 -1.26
CA TYR A 301 12.79 -14.12 -2.17
C TYR A 301 14.23 -14.62 -1.99
N THR A 302 14.68 -14.89 -0.75
CA THR A 302 16.03 -15.46 -0.53
C THR A 302 16.17 -16.87 -1.10
N ALA A 303 15.12 -17.70 -0.99
CA ALA A 303 15.11 -19.06 -1.54
C ALA A 303 14.98 -19.09 -3.07
N MET A 304 14.34 -18.09 -3.67
CA MET A 304 14.15 -17.95 -5.12
C MET A 304 15.41 -17.49 -5.86
N ASP A 305 15.46 -17.81 -7.15
CA ASP A 305 16.51 -17.39 -8.08
C ASP A 305 15.94 -16.46 -9.14
N ILE A 306 14.81 -16.84 -9.75
CA ILE A 306 14.04 -16.02 -10.70
C ILE A 306 12.64 -15.83 -10.12
N LEU A 307 12.10 -14.62 -10.22
CA LEU A 307 10.71 -14.30 -9.87
C LEU A 307 9.91 -14.08 -11.15
N VAL A 308 8.69 -14.63 -11.24
CA VAL A 308 7.82 -14.44 -12.41
C VAL A 308 6.46 -13.92 -11.97
N ILE A 309 6.06 -12.77 -12.51
CA ILE A 309 4.84 -12.03 -12.16
C ILE A 309 3.98 -11.85 -13.42
N PRO A 310 3.26 -12.89 -13.87
CA PRO A 310 2.39 -12.84 -15.04
C PRO A 310 1.03 -12.19 -14.68
N SER A 311 1.05 -11.06 -13.96
CA SER A 311 -0.15 -10.33 -13.58
C SER A 311 -0.75 -9.66 -14.82
N MET A 312 -1.92 -10.09 -15.26
CA MET A 312 -2.70 -9.44 -16.30
C MET A 312 -3.48 -8.23 -15.77
N VAL A 313 -3.55 -8.04 -14.44
CA VAL A 313 -4.11 -6.84 -13.78
C VAL A 313 -3.19 -5.64 -14.00
N LYS A 314 -3.75 -4.52 -14.50
CA LYS A 314 -3.16 -3.19 -14.39
C LYS A 314 -3.15 -2.75 -12.92
N GLU A 315 -2.03 -2.94 -12.24
CA GLU A 315 -1.84 -2.54 -10.84
C GLU A 315 -0.98 -1.27 -10.72
N GLY A 316 -1.20 -0.50 -9.65
CA GLY A 316 -0.65 0.86 -9.54
C GLY A 316 0.84 0.97 -9.18
N PHE A 317 1.58 -0.14 -8.99
CA PHE A 317 3.05 -0.09 -8.78
C PHE A 317 3.75 -1.45 -8.88
N GLY A 318 3.21 -2.51 -8.26
CA GLY A 318 3.84 -3.84 -8.28
C GLY A 318 4.84 -4.12 -7.15
N MET A 319 4.40 -3.98 -5.88
CA MET A 319 5.24 -4.27 -4.68
C MET A 319 5.96 -5.61 -4.73
N THR A 320 5.31 -6.67 -5.24
CA THR A 320 5.90 -8.01 -5.38
C THR A 320 7.19 -7.99 -6.22
N ALA A 321 7.23 -7.14 -7.25
CA ALA A 321 8.42 -6.93 -8.08
C ALA A 321 9.46 -6.12 -7.32
N LEU A 322 9.09 -4.98 -6.71
CA LEU A 322 10.03 -4.14 -5.95
C LEU A 322 10.78 -4.94 -4.87
N GLU A 323 10.06 -5.76 -4.10
CA GLU A 323 10.68 -6.64 -3.10
C GLU A 323 11.62 -7.67 -3.76
N GLY A 324 11.25 -8.23 -4.93
CA GLY A 324 12.11 -9.11 -5.73
C GLY A 324 13.38 -8.44 -6.27
N LEU A 325 13.26 -7.22 -6.78
CA LEU A 325 14.37 -6.40 -7.27
C LEU A 325 15.35 -6.12 -6.11
N TYR A 326 14.85 -5.69 -4.95
CA TYR A 326 15.65 -5.50 -3.73
C TYR A 326 16.42 -6.76 -3.34
N PHE A 327 15.80 -7.95 -3.36
CA PHE A 327 16.46 -9.23 -3.07
C PHE A 327 17.42 -9.73 -4.18
N ALA A 328 17.79 -8.87 -5.14
CA ALA A 328 18.62 -9.18 -6.29
C ALA A 328 18.11 -10.36 -7.12
N LYS A 329 16.79 -10.41 -7.38
CA LYS A 329 16.19 -11.37 -8.32
C LYS A 329 16.11 -10.75 -9.71
N PRO A 330 16.48 -11.49 -10.78
CA PRO A 330 15.82 -11.35 -12.07
C PRO A 330 14.31 -11.50 -11.89
N VAL A 331 13.56 -10.51 -12.39
CA VAL A 331 12.10 -10.48 -12.38
C VAL A 331 11.64 -10.53 -13.84
N ILE A 332 10.79 -11.51 -14.17
CA ILE A 332 10.08 -11.59 -15.44
C ILE A 332 8.63 -11.17 -15.15
N ALA A 333 8.04 -10.31 -15.96
CA ALA A 333 6.66 -9.85 -15.72
C ALA A 333 5.87 -9.68 -17.02
N PHE A 334 4.53 -9.67 -16.91
CA PHE A 334 3.71 -9.11 -17.98
C PHE A 334 3.74 -7.58 -17.91
N ALA A 335 3.84 -6.93 -19.08
CA ALA A 335 3.89 -5.48 -19.23
C ALA A 335 2.54 -4.81 -18.90
N GLN A 336 2.21 -4.67 -17.62
CA GLN A 336 0.96 -4.04 -17.15
C GLN A 336 1.19 -2.93 -16.13
N GLY A 337 0.53 -1.79 -16.35
CA GLY A 337 0.39 -0.71 -15.37
C GLY A 337 1.70 -0.23 -14.74
N GLY A 338 1.67 0.07 -13.45
CA GLY A 338 2.86 0.50 -12.68
C GLY A 338 3.94 -0.59 -12.56
N LEU A 339 3.61 -1.88 -12.78
CA LEU A 339 4.60 -2.95 -12.82
C LEU A 339 5.49 -2.86 -14.09
N LYS A 340 4.93 -2.40 -15.22
CA LYS A 340 5.70 -2.04 -16.41
C LYS A 340 6.62 -0.85 -16.12
N GLU A 341 6.05 0.24 -15.59
CA GLU A 341 6.76 1.47 -15.21
C GLU A 341 7.95 1.20 -14.26
N LEU A 342 7.74 0.37 -13.23
CA LEU A 342 8.77 -0.05 -12.28
C LEU A 342 9.92 -0.81 -12.95
N MET A 343 9.60 -1.78 -13.81
CA MET A 343 10.61 -2.59 -14.52
C MET A 343 11.39 -1.77 -15.55
N GLU A 344 10.74 -0.85 -16.26
CA GLU A 344 11.38 0.09 -17.17
C GLU A 344 12.29 1.07 -16.41
N SER A 345 11.83 1.60 -15.27
CA SER A 345 12.60 2.56 -14.44
C SER A 345 13.93 2.00 -13.91
N VAL A 346 14.02 0.69 -13.67
CA VAL A 346 15.27 0.01 -13.25
C VAL A 346 16.09 -0.57 -14.41
N GLY A 347 15.70 -0.29 -15.67
CA GLY A 347 16.39 -0.80 -16.87
C GLY A 347 16.23 -2.30 -17.08
N SER A 348 15.02 -2.83 -16.85
CA SER A 348 14.67 -4.27 -16.97
C SER A 348 13.44 -4.53 -17.83
N ASP A 349 13.14 -3.58 -18.72
CA ASP A 349 12.22 -3.69 -19.85
C ASP A 349 12.46 -4.97 -20.68
N ALA A 350 13.72 -5.37 -20.87
CA ALA A 350 14.11 -6.60 -21.55
C ALA A 350 13.57 -7.90 -20.92
N PHE A 351 12.99 -7.85 -19.71
CA PHE A 351 12.33 -8.99 -19.05
C PHE A 351 10.81 -8.82 -18.92
N LEU A 352 10.22 -7.91 -19.70
CA LEU A 352 8.78 -7.76 -19.86
C LEU A 352 8.26 -8.56 -21.06
N ALA A 353 7.24 -9.39 -20.82
CA ALA A 353 6.47 -10.09 -21.84
C ALA A 353 5.13 -9.37 -22.14
N PRO A 354 4.59 -9.46 -23.37
CA PRO A 354 3.23 -9.00 -23.67
C PRO A 354 2.19 -9.69 -22.76
N PRO A 355 1.17 -8.98 -22.24
CA PRO A 355 0.20 -9.58 -21.34
C PRO A 355 -0.56 -10.76 -21.95
N GLY A 356 -0.38 -11.96 -21.36
CA GLY A 356 -0.95 -13.22 -21.84
C GLY A 356 0.01 -14.09 -22.65
N ASP A 357 1.11 -13.53 -23.18
CA ASP A 357 2.08 -14.26 -23.99
C ASP A 357 2.94 -15.20 -23.13
N THR A 358 2.57 -16.47 -23.12
CA THR A 358 3.24 -17.50 -22.33
C THR A 358 4.54 -17.98 -22.99
N GLU A 359 4.68 -17.89 -24.31
CA GLU A 359 5.92 -18.30 -25.00
C GLU A 359 7.02 -17.25 -24.84
N ALA A 360 6.65 -15.97 -24.75
CA ALA A 360 7.57 -14.91 -24.29
C ALA A 360 8.07 -15.18 -22.85
N LEU A 361 7.20 -15.58 -21.92
CA LEU A 361 7.64 -15.99 -20.57
C LEU A 361 8.60 -17.19 -20.60
N VAL A 362 8.32 -18.21 -21.42
CA VAL A 362 9.20 -19.38 -21.62
C VAL A 362 10.56 -18.94 -22.18
N THR A 363 10.56 -18.04 -23.15
CA THR A 363 11.77 -17.52 -23.80
C THR A 363 12.65 -16.77 -22.79
N LEU A 364 12.08 -15.77 -22.10
CA LEU A 364 12.79 -14.96 -21.10
C LEU A 364 13.34 -15.81 -19.94
N ALA A 365 12.55 -16.78 -19.46
CA ALA A 365 12.99 -17.71 -18.42
C ALA A 365 14.10 -18.65 -18.95
N THR A 366 14.01 -19.12 -20.19
CA THR A 366 15.04 -19.98 -20.81
C THR A 366 16.36 -19.24 -20.99
N THR A 367 16.33 -17.97 -21.40
CA THR A 367 17.51 -17.11 -21.48
C THR A 367 18.22 -17.01 -20.12
N LEU A 368 17.49 -16.68 -19.05
CA LEU A 368 18.02 -16.59 -17.69
C LEU A 368 18.42 -17.95 -17.06
N LEU A 369 17.94 -19.07 -17.62
CA LEU A 369 18.33 -20.43 -17.20
C LEU A 369 19.56 -20.95 -17.93
N ASN A 370 19.83 -20.46 -19.14
CA ASN A 370 20.97 -20.84 -19.96
C ASN A 370 22.20 -19.95 -19.69
N ASP A 371 21.98 -18.68 -19.34
CA ASP A 371 23.03 -17.74 -18.98
C ASP A 371 22.95 -17.34 -17.49
N ALA A 372 23.81 -17.96 -16.68
CA ALA A 372 23.92 -17.69 -15.24
C ALA A 372 24.62 -16.37 -14.92
N GLU A 373 25.44 -15.83 -15.84
CA GLU A 373 26.11 -14.54 -15.65
C GLU A 373 25.11 -13.40 -15.90
N LEU A 374 24.35 -13.45 -17.01
CA LEU A 374 23.23 -12.54 -17.27
C LEU A 374 22.22 -12.55 -16.12
N ALA A 375 21.89 -13.72 -15.57
CA ALA A 375 20.99 -13.82 -14.42
C ALA A 375 21.59 -13.18 -13.15
N SER A 376 22.88 -13.39 -12.86
CA SER A 376 23.58 -12.73 -11.75
C SER A 376 23.60 -11.21 -11.92
N ASN A 377 24.06 -10.73 -13.09
CA ASN A 377 24.26 -9.32 -13.38
C ASN A 377 22.92 -8.55 -13.45
N THR A 378 21.88 -9.18 -13.98
CA THR A 378 20.49 -8.67 -13.90
C THR A 378 20.04 -8.53 -12.45
N GLY A 379 20.25 -9.57 -11.62
CA GLY A 379 19.92 -9.52 -10.20
C GLY A 379 20.61 -8.37 -9.46
N TRP A 380 21.92 -8.17 -9.68
CA TRP A 380 22.66 -7.07 -9.07
C TRP A 380 22.21 -5.69 -9.56
N ARG A 381 22.05 -5.48 -10.87
CA ARG A 381 21.54 -4.21 -11.42
C ARG A 381 20.15 -3.88 -10.88
N ASN A 382 19.25 -4.87 -10.84
CA ASN A 382 17.90 -4.75 -10.29
C ASN A 382 17.91 -4.22 -8.86
N ARG A 383 18.80 -4.74 -8.00
CA ARG A 383 18.94 -4.29 -6.63
C ARG A 383 19.47 -2.87 -6.53
N THR A 384 20.58 -2.56 -7.21
CA THR A 384 21.22 -1.23 -7.15
C THR A 384 20.26 -0.12 -7.58
N GLU A 385 19.53 -0.33 -8.69
CA GLU A 385 18.59 0.67 -9.17
C GLU A 385 17.31 0.76 -8.33
N ALA A 386 16.85 -0.36 -7.73
CA ALA A 386 15.75 -0.32 -6.76
C ALA A 386 16.15 0.41 -5.46
N GLU A 387 17.37 0.21 -4.96
CA GLU A 387 17.92 0.95 -3.80
C GLU A 387 18.08 2.45 -4.10
N ARG A 388 18.50 2.81 -5.31
CA ARG A 388 18.62 4.21 -5.76
C ARG A 388 17.27 4.91 -5.90
N LEU A 389 16.31 4.30 -6.61
CA LEU A 389 15.04 4.94 -7.01
C LEU A 389 13.93 4.79 -5.97
N TYR A 390 13.92 3.68 -5.23
CA TYR A 390 12.81 3.27 -4.37
C TYR A 390 13.26 2.89 -2.94
N GLY A 391 14.52 3.15 -2.59
CA GLY A 391 15.03 2.97 -1.23
C GLY A 391 14.38 3.92 -0.21
N VAL A 392 14.50 3.56 1.07
CA VAL A 392 13.82 4.25 2.19
C VAL A 392 14.23 5.74 2.29
N GLU A 393 15.49 6.08 2.02
CA GLU A 393 15.95 7.48 2.03
C GLU A 393 15.44 8.28 0.82
N THR A 394 15.23 7.64 -0.32
CA THR A 394 14.59 8.27 -1.49
C THR A 394 13.10 8.53 -1.22
N TYR A 395 12.41 7.60 -0.54
CA TYR A 395 11.05 7.82 -0.02
C TYR A 395 10.98 9.01 0.95
N ARG A 396 11.86 9.03 1.96
CA ARG A 396 11.98 10.13 2.94
C ARG A 396 12.27 11.47 2.29
N THR A 397 13.15 11.49 1.30
CA THR A 397 13.49 12.71 0.55
C THR A 397 12.26 13.26 -0.19
N LYS A 398 11.52 12.41 -0.94
CA LYS A 398 10.27 12.80 -1.60
C LYS A 398 9.22 13.31 -0.60
N LEU A 399 9.07 12.63 0.53
CA LEU A 399 8.13 13.00 1.60
C LEU A 399 8.50 14.33 2.27
N HIS A 400 9.77 14.57 2.58
CA HIS A 400 10.23 15.85 3.13
C HIS A 400 10.07 16.99 2.13
N THR A 401 10.41 16.81 0.85
CA THR A 401 10.21 17.83 -0.20
C THR A 401 8.74 18.24 -0.33
N MET A 402 7.80 17.30 -0.23
CA MET A 402 6.37 17.60 -0.16
C MET A 402 6.02 18.44 1.08
N VAL A 403 6.50 18.05 2.27
CA VAL A 403 6.25 18.80 3.52
C VAL A 403 6.83 20.22 3.47
N THR A 404 7.94 20.46 2.76
CA THR A 404 8.51 21.80 2.58
C THR A 404 7.54 22.78 1.93
N GLN A 405 6.64 22.31 1.06
CA GLN A 405 5.57 23.15 0.50
C GLN A 405 4.59 23.63 1.59
N TRP A 406 4.38 22.82 2.63
CA TRP A 406 3.50 23.13 3.75
C TRP A 406 4.20 24.02 4.79
N LEU A 407 5.52 23.90 4.96
CA LEU A 407 6.33 24.86 5.75
C LEU A 407 6.13 26.30 5.24
N LEU A 408 6.16 26.48 3.92
CA LEU A 408 5.92 27.78 3.27
C LEU A 408 4.47 28.26 3.34
N ARG A 409 3.49 27.34 3.21
CA ARG A 409 2.06 27.69 3.11
C ARG A 409 1.36 27.81 4.48
N PHE A 410 1.87 27.14 5.51
CA PHE A 410 1.32 27.11 6.86
C PHE A 410 2.42 27.26 7.93
N PRO A 411 3.25 28.33 7.92
CA PRO A 411 4.38 28.47 8.84
C PRO A 411 4.00 28.41 10.33
N GLY A 412 2.76 28.80 10.69
CA GLY A 412 2.23 28.69 12.05
C GLY A 412 2.04 27.27 12.59
N TRP A 413 2.04 26.24 11.72
CA TRP A 413 2.09 24.83 12.14
C TRP A 413 3.49 24.41 12.63
N PHE A 414 4.52 25.19 12.31
CA PHE A 414 5.93 24.79 12.45
C PHE A 414 6.70 25.86 13.25
N ALA A 415 6.17 26.22 14.42
CA ALA A 415 6.64 27.33 15.26
C ALA A 415 8.15 27.30 15.56
N TYR A 416 8.73 26.12 15.74
CA TYR A 416 10.19 25.94 15.82
C TYR A 416 10.64 24.76 14.97
N ILE A 417 11.64 24.99 14.10
CA ILE A 417 12.30 23.95 13.29
C ILE A 417 13.82 24.02 13.46
N GLN A 418 14.53 22.90 13.29
CA GLN A 418 15.99 22.87 13.34
C GLN A 418 16.60 21.76 12.46
N PRO A 419 17.84 21.91 11.96
CA PRO A 419 18.61 20.81 11.41
C PRO A 419 19.05 19.84 12.51
N PRO A 420 19.36 18.57 12.21
CA PRO A 420 20.07 17.69 13.14
C PRO A 420 21.36 18.36 13.63
N ASN A 421 21.47 18.58 14.94
CA ASN A 421 22.58 19.29 15.60
C ASN A 421 22.82 20.73 15.11
N GLY A 422 21.85 21.36 14.46
CA GLY A 422 21.92 22.75 13.97
C GLY A 422 21.19 23.75 14.88
N PRO A 423 21.21 25.05 14.52
CA PRO A 423 20.48 26.08 15.24
C PRO A 423 18.96 25.96 15.07
N VAL A 424 18.21 26.46 16.05
CA VAL A 424 16.75 26.58 15.99
C VAL A 424 16.35 27.81 15.17
N TYR A 425 15.29 27.67 14.37
CA TYR A 425 14.64 28.73 13.61
C TYR A 425 13.16 28.83 14.01
N THR A 426 12.63 30.05 14.01
CA THR A 426 11.20 30.37 13.97
C THR A 426 10.87 31.04 12.64
N TYR A 427 9.62 30.96 12.19
CA TYR A 427 9.14 31.87 11.15
C TYR A 427 8.90 33.27 11.71
N GLY A 428 9.16 34.29 10.89
CA GLY A 428 8.91 35.70 11.16
C GLY A 428 8.91 36.53 9.88
N GLU A 429 8.98 37.86 10.02
CA GLU A 429 9.12 38.77 8.88
C GLU A 429 10.40 38.46 8.08
N GLY A 430 10.27 38.37 6.75
CA GLY A 430 11.37 37.99 5.86
C GLY A 430 11.68 36.48 5.78
N GLY A 431 11.09 35.63 6.62
CA GLY A 431 11.26 34.17 6.56
C GLY A 431 11.74 33.54 7.87
N LEU A 432 12.58 32.52 7.77
CA LEU A 432 13.21 31.86 8.91
C LEU A 432 14.16 32.81 9.64
N ARG A 433 14.00 32.93 10.95
CA ARG A 433 14.82 33.76 11.84
C ARG A 433 15.43 32.88 12.92
N THR A 434 16.75 32.95 13.08
CA THR A 434 17.49 32.15 14.08
C THR A 434 17.02 32.52 15.50
N VAL A 435 16.84 31.51 16.33
CA VAL A 435 16.43 31.66 17.74
C VAL A 435 17.66 31.52 18.64
N LEU A 436 17.87 32.48 19.52
CA LEU A 436 18.90 32.44 20.55
C LEU A 436 18.42 31.56 21.71
N VAL A 437 18.98 30.35 21.77
CA VAL A 437 18.69 29.35 22.78
C VAL A 437 19.80 29.38 23.84
N LEU A 438 19.50 29.89 25.04
CA LEU A 438 20.46 30.00 26.14
C LEU A 438 20.79 28.62 26.77
N GLU A 439 19.84 27.69 26.75
CA GLU A 439 20.01 26.30 27.20
C GLU A 439 19.36 25.36 26.17
N PRO A 440 20.09 24.43 25.52
CA PRO A 440 19.56 23.57 24.44
C PRO A 440 18.32 22.75 24.79
N THR A 441 18.06 22.51 26.08
CA THR A 441 16.88 21.81 26.61
C THR A 441 15.59 22.64 26.66
N THR A 442 15.68 23.96 26.49
CA THR A 442 14.52 24.87 26.63
C THR A 442 13.62 24.96 25.40
N VAL A 443 14.02 24.39 24.26
CA VAL A 443 13.20 24.32 23.05
C VAL A 443 13.08 22.88 22.56
N ARG A 444 11.87 22.48 22.15
CA ARG A 444 11.69 21.31 21.28
C ARG A 444 11.26 21.80 19.91
N ALA A 445 12.18 21.79 18.97
CA ALA A 445 11.95 22.10 17.55
C ALA A 445 11.71 20.82 16.74
N LEU A 446 10.97 20.94 15.63
CA LEU A 446 10.78 19.86 14.67
C LEU A 446 12.03 19.69 13.80
N LEU A 447 12.47 18.45 13.62
CA LEU A 447 13.68 18.13 12.85
C LEU A 447 13.37 18.09 11.36
N PHE A 448 14.13 18.86 10.57
CA PHE A 448 14.10 18.83 9.11
C PHE A 448 15.52 18.70 8.55
N PRO A 449 15.72 18.09 7.36
CA PRO A 449 17.04 18.04 6.73
C PRO A 449 17.65 19.43 6.55
N LEU A 450 18.97 19.55 6.69
CA LEU A 450 19.67 20.84 6.51
C LEU A 450 19.39 21.45 5.13
N THR A 451 19.31 20.62 4.08
CA THR A 451 18.95 21.02 2.71
C THR A 451 17.55 21.63 2.60
N VAL A 452 16.57 21.15 3.38
CA VAL A 452 15.23 21.75 3.46
C VAL A 452 15.31 23.13 4.10
N ILE A 453 16.04 23.27 5.19
CA ILE A 453 16.19 24.54 5.91
C ILE A 453 16.98 25.58 5.09
N GLN A 454 17.97 25.15 4.30
CA GLN A 454 18.71 26.01 3.37
C GLN A 454 17.88 26.47 2.16
N ALA A 455 16.87 25.70 1.74
CA ALA A 455 15.99 26.05 0.61
C ALA A 455 14.82 26.99 0.99
N LEU A 456 14.60 27.23 2.28
CA LEU A 456 13.57 28.14 2.77
C LEU A 456 14.10 29.58 2.84
N PRO A 457 13.26 30.62 2.65
CA PRO A 457 13.68 32.01 2.83
C PRO A 457 14.19 32.27 4.25
N HIS A 458 15.33 32.94 4.37
CA HIS A 458 15.89 33.40 5.66
C HIS A 458 15.70 34.91 5.81
N SER A 459 15.28 35.32 7.01
CA SER A 459 15.14 36.71 7.39
C SER A 459 16.51 37.36 7.59
N SER A 460 16.66 38.61 7.14
CA SER A 460 17.83 39.45 7.43
C SER A 460 17.79 40.08 8.83
N LEU A 461 16.71 39.88 9.60
CA LEU A 461 16.57 40.42 10.95
C LEU A 461 17.47 39.66 11.95
N PRO A 462 18.05 40.36 12.94
CA PRO A 462 18.96 39.74 13.92
C PRO A 462 18.26 38.64 14.73
N PRO A 463 18.98 37.62 15.24
CA PRO A 463 18.39 36.51 15.98
C PRO A 463 17.44 36.92 17.13
N ILE A 464 16.41 36.11 17.39
CA ILE A 464 15.38 36.39 18.41
C ILE A 464 15.59 35.55 19.67
N ALA A 465 15.51 36.15 20.86
CA ALA A 465 15.60 35.43 22.12
C ALA A 465 14.26 34.77 22.51
N LEU A 466 14.30 33.59 23.13
CA LEU A 466 13.11 33.02 23.76
C LEU A 466 12.68 33.87 24.96
N GLY A 467 11.54 34.54 24.81
CA GLY A 467 10.93 35.35 25.87
C GLY A 467 9.97 36.42 25.35
N HIS A 468 10.18 36.90 24.12
CA HIS A 468 9.34 37.93 23.50
C HIS A 468 8.80 37.50 22.13
N ASP A 469 7.48 37.56 22.00
CA ASP A 469 6.73 37.72 20.76
C ASP A 469 7.00 36.72 19.61
N ALA A 470 7.27 35.46 19.96
CA ALA A 470 6.99 34.35 19.04
C ALA A 470 5.46 34.13 18.98
N PRO A 471 4.82 34.07 17.80
CA PRO A 471 3.39 33.82 17.70
C PRO A 471 3.08 32.42 18.23
N ALA A 472 2.21 32.33 19.25
CA ALA A 472 1.69 31.05 19.70
C ALA A 472 0.99 30.35 18.52
N ALA A 473 1.25 29.05 18.34
CA ALA A 473 0.70 28.26 17.24
C ALA A 473 -0.84 28.26 17.26
N SER A 474 -1.45 29.17 16.51
CA SER A 474 -2.90 29.39 16.54
C SER A 474 -3.59 28.35 15.66
N SER A 475 -4.08 27.28 16.28
CA SER A 475 -4.85 26.19 15.65
C SER A 475 -6.27 26.62 15.26
N THR A 476 -6.43 27.84 14.76
CA THR A 476 -7.71 28.49 14.43
C THR A 476 -7.69 28.92 12.97
N VAL A 477 -8.39 28.16 12.13
CA VAL A 477 -8.66 28.54 10.73
C VAL A 477 -9.27 29.95 10.70
N PRO A 478 -8.74 30.89 9.90
CA PRO A 478 -9.29 32.24 9.83
C PRO A 478 -10.74 32.21 9.34
N ALA A 479 -11.66 32.78 10.12
CA ALA A 479 -13.08 32.82 9.77
C ALA A 479 -13.28 33.57 8.44
N ALA A 480 -13.69 32.84 7.39
CA ALA A 480 -13.80 33.40 6.05
C ALA A 480 -14.89 34.48 5.96
N LYS A 481 -14.55 35.63 5.37
CA LYS A 481 -15.53 36.68 5.06
C LYS A 481 -16.58 36.14 4.05
N PRO A 482 -17.87 36.51 4.16
CA PRO A 482 -18.90 36.02 3.26
C PRO A 482 -18.61 36.35 1.79
N ILE A 483 -18.67 35.34 0.92
CA ILE A 483 -18.52 35.53 -0.53
C ILE A 483 -19.76 36.27 -1.06
N GLN A 484 -19.57 37.50 -1.53
CA GLN A 484 -20.65 38.26 -2.19
C GLN A 484 -21.01 37.61 -3.52
N GLN A 485 -22.22 37.04 -3.63
CA GLN A 485 -22.76 36.50 -4.88
C GLN A 485 -23.04 37.63 -5.88
N ARG A 486 -22.11 37.89 -6.82
CA ARG A 486 -22.34 38.80 -7.94
C ARG A 486 -23.08 38.09 -9.09
N GLY A 487 -24.31 38.54 -9.34
CA GLY A 487 -24.74 38.83 -10.72
C GLY A 487 -25.47 37.77 -11.54
N LYS A 488 -26.75 37.53 -11.21
CA LYS A 488 -27.89 37.37 -12.15
C LYS A 488 -27.64 36.69 -13.53
N THR A 489 -28.21 35.49 -13.72
CA THR A 489 -28.61 35.00 -15.06
C THR A 489 -30.13 34.76 -15.16
N ARG A 490 -30.67 34.88 -16.38
CA ARG A 490 -32.11 35.15 -16.64
C ARG A 490 -33.06 34.01 -16.26
N LYS A 491 -34.18 34.35 -15.58
CA LYS A 491 -35.37 33.48 -15.46
C LYS A 491 -35.92 33.13 -16.85
N ARG A 492 -35.91 31.86 -17.26
CA ARG A 492 -36.79 31.36 -18.34
C ARG A 492 -38.13 30.92 -17.74
N ARG A 493 -39.24 31.50 -18.21
CA ARG A 493 -40.61 31.09 -17.85
C ARG A 493 -40.89 29.68 -18.40
N ARG A 494 -41.33 28.74 -17.56
CA ARG A 494 -42.08 27.56 -18.03
C ARG A 494 -43.51 27.98 -18.38
N LYS A 495 -44.02 27.54 -19.54
CA LYS A 495 -45.46 27.41 -19.80
C LYS A 495 -45.81 25.91 -19.77
N PRO A 496 -46.92 25.49 -19.15
CA PRO A 496 -47.44 24.13 -19.28
C PRO A 496 -48.40 24.02 -20.49
N LEU A 497 -48.58 22.81 -21.04
CA LEU A 497 -49.85 22.35 -21.63
C LEU A 497 -49.83 20.85 -22.02
N ALA A 498 -50.72 20.09 -21.37
CA ALA A 498 -51.56 18.96 -21.83
C ALA A 498 -51.01 17.75 -22.65
N PRO A 499 -51.72 16.58 -22.64
CA PRO A 499 -51.18 15.30 -23.13
C PRO A 499 -52.00 14.57 -24.22
N HIS A 500 -51.33 13.72 -25.02
CA HIS A 500 -51.82 12.49 -25.68
C HIS A 500 -50.62 11.78 -26.35
N SER A 501 -50.62 10.49 -26.72
CA SER A 501 -51.66 9.45 -26.77
C SER A 501 -51.13 8.07 -26.32
N ARG A 502 -51.97 7.01 -26.38
CA ARG A 502 -51.57 5.59 -26.14
C ARG A 502 -51.05 4.94 -27.43
N ARG A 503 -50.17 3.93 -27.29
CA ARG A 503 -49.99 2.66 -28.06
C ARG A 503 -48.60 2.08 -27.66
N ASP A 504 -48.35 0.78 -27.52
CA ASP A 504 -49.19 -0.43 -27.43
C ASP A 504 -48.55 -1.46 -26.47
N ARG A 505 -49.23 -2.59 -26.18
CA ARG A 505 -48.76 -3.57 -25.20
C ARG A 505 -49.14 -5.02 -25.54
N GLU A 506 -48.18 -5.76 -26.08
CA GLU A 506 -48.11 -7.24 -26.10
C GLU A 506 -46.73 -7.62 -25.53
N GLY A 507 -46.42 -8.79 -24.96
CA GLY A 507 -47.08 -10.06 -24.66
C GLY A 507 -45.98 -11.02 -24.15
N LEU A 508 -46.20 -12.15 -23.45
CA LEU A 508 -47.43 -12.75 -22.93
C LEU A 508 -47.09 -13.69 -21.74
N LYS A 509 -47.99 -13.75 -20.74
CA LYS A 509 -48.26 -14.85 -19.77
C LYS A 509 -47.12 -15.66 -19.09
N ARG A 510 -47.21 -15.68 -17.75
CA ARG A 510 -46.78 -16.79 -16.88
C ARG A 510 -47.49 -18.12 -17.24
N THR A 511 -46.87 -19.25 -16.94
CA THR A 511 -47.57 -20.51 -16.60
C THR A 511 -47.47 -20.79 -15.10
N SER A 512 -48.29 -21.73 -14.59
CA SER A 512 -48.44 -22.00 -13.15
C SER A 512 -48.48 -23.50 -12.87
N GLY A 513 -47.92 -23.92 -11.72
CA GLY A 513 -47.96 -25.30 -11.25
C GLY A 513 -48.05 -25.35 -9.73
N THR A 514 -49.04 -26.06 -9.19
CA THR A 514 -49.38 -26.09 -7.76
C THR A 514 -49.09 -27.44 -7.12
N GLY A 515 -48.60 -27.45 -5.88
CA GLY A 515 -48.47 -28.65 -5.04
C GLY A 515 -48.45 -28.29 -3.55
N ARG A 516 -49.15 -29.04 -2.69
CA ARG A 516 -49.40 -28.66 -1.28
C ARG A 516 -49.42 -29.87 -0.34
N ARG A 517 -49.01 -29.65 0.92
CA ARG A 517 -49.10 -30.55 2.11
C ARG A 517 -48.23 -31.82 2.16
N LYS A 518 -47.18 -31.78 2.99
CA LYS A 518 -46.98 -32.56 4.25
C LYS A 518 -45.58 -32.21 4.81
N GLY A 519 -45.28 -32.18 6.11
CA GLY A 519 -46.17 -32.37 7.27
C GLY A 519 -45.60 -33.30 8.36
N ARG A 520 -44.48 -32.96 9.02
CA ARG A 520 -44.06 -33.60 10.29
C ARG A 520 -43.09 -32.75 11.12
N THR A 521 -42.98 -33.08 12.40
CA THR A 521 -42.34 -32.27 13.47
C THR A 521 -41.16 -33.01 14.14
N ARG A 522 -40.30 -32.22 14.80
CA ARG A 522 -39.43 -32.55 15.97
C ARG A 522 -38.79 -33.96 16.05
N THR A 523 -37.46 -33.95 16.22
CA THR A 523 -36.84 -34.51 17.44
C THR A 523 -35.51 -33.83 17.75
N THR A 524 -35.20 -33.69 19.04
CA THR A 524 -33.90 -33.27 19.57
C THR A 524 -33.40 -34.33 20.55
N LYS A 525 -32.07 -34.59 20.60
CA LYS A 525 -31.29 -34.92 21.82
C LYS A 525 -29.87 -35.43 21.50
N GLY A 526 -28.89 -34.92 22.24
CA GLY A 526 -27.95 -35.77 23.01
C GLY A 526 -26.61 -36.17 22.35
N PRO A 527 -25.47 -36.08 23.08
CA PRO A 527 -24.16 -36.50 22.57
C PRO A 527 -23.37 -37.50 23.45
N ARG A 528 -22.23 -37.99 22.92
CA ARG A 528 -21.08 -38.62 23.64
C ARG A 528 -21.33 -40.06 24.20
N PRO A 529 -20.30 -40.86 24.62
CA PRO A 529 -18.96 -40.48 25.11
C PRO A 529 -17.73 -41.26 24.53
N HIS A 530 -16.62 -41.22 25.30
CA HIS A 530 -15.24 -41.65 24.99
C HIS A 530 -14.90 -43.12 25.39
N MET A 531 -13.64 -43.50 25.13
CA MET A 531 -12.80 -44.62 25.65
C MET A 531 -12.54 -45.76 24.62
N GLY A 532 -11.38 -46.44 24.62
CA GLY A 532 -10.21 -46.38 25.55
C GLY A 532 -8.88 -46.85 24.93
N LYS A 533 -7.87 -47.15 25.76
CA LYS A 533 -6.47 -47.47 25.36
C LYS A 533 -6.08 -48.93 25.58
N SER A 534 -5.36 -49.55 24.64
CA SER A 534 -4.32 -50.59 24.88
C SER A 534 -3.55 -50.87 23.58
N ALA A 535 -2.24 -51.09 23.45
CA ALA A 535 -1.12 -51.49 24.33
C ALA A 535 -0.64 -52.96 24.17
N SER A 536 0.36 -53.14 23.29
CA SER A 536 1.35 -54.24 23.22
C SER A 536 0.92 -55.65 22.76
N ARG A 537 1.76 -56.25 21.89
CA ARG A 537 2.48 -57.50 22.20
C ARG A 537 3.70 -57.70 21.30
N ARG A 538 4.66 -58.51 21.75
CA ARG A 538 6.02 -58.66 21.20
C ARG A 538 6.35 -60.15 21.04
N ARG A 539 6.88 -60.56 19.88
CA ARG A 539 7.55 -61.85 19.56
C ARG A 539 8.41 -61.56 18.31
N LYS A 540 9.72 -61.85 18.16
CA LYS A 540 10.59 -63.01 18.51
C LYS A 540 10.06 -64.35 17.95
N SER A 541 10.82 -65.22 17.26
CA SER A 541 12.19 -65.21 16.65
C SER A 541 12.36 -66.58 15.90
N ALA A 542 13.44 -67.01 15.22
CA ALA A 542 14.85 -66.57 15.07
C ALA A 542 15.50 -67.21 13.79
N LYS A 543 16.73 -66.79 13.46
CA LYS A 543 17.71 -67.40 12.49
C LYS A 543 17.35 -67.28 10.99
N ALA A 544 18.24 -67.02 10.01
CA ALA A 544 19.70 -67.09 9.80
C ALA A 544 20.17 -68.31 8.96
N GLY A 545 20.84 -68.02 7.83
CA GLY A 545 21.54 -68.96 6.96
C GLY A 545 22.68 -68.27 6.20
N ARG A 546 23.78 -68.98 5.91
CA ARG A 546 25.03 -68.45 5.31
C ARG A 546 25.52 -69.32 4.15
N SER A 547 25.78 -68.71 3.00
CA SER A 547 26.79 -69.08 2.00
C SER A 547 26.94 -67.88 1.03
N ARG A 548 28.10 -67.38 0.59
CA ARG A 548 29.36 -67.97 0.03
C ARG A 548 29.14 -68.78 -1.26
N ALA A 549 29.89 -68.57 -2.35
CA ALA A 549 30.83 -67.49 -2.68
C ALA A 549 31.24 -67.47 -4.17
N GLY A 550 31.59 -66.28 -4.69
CA GLY A 550 32.58 -66.12 -5.78
C GLY A 550 32.08 -66.20 -7.24
N ARG A 551 32.91 -65.93 -8.26
CA ARG A 551 34.23 -65.22 -8.30
C ARG A 551 34.62 -64.91 -9.76
N LYS A 552 35.26 -63.76 -10.03
CA LYS A 552 35.81 -63.31 -11.35
C LYS A 552 34.73 -62.99 -12.42
N GLY A 553 34.99 -62.13 -13.43
CA GLY A 553 36.11 -61.19 -13.57
C GLY A 553 36.17 -60.42 -14.91
N SER A 554 36.92 -59.31 -14.87
CA SER A 554 37.76 -58.71 -15.95
C SER A 554 37.20 -58.28 -17.33
N ASN A 555 37.33 -56.97 -17.56
CA ASN A 555 37.84 -56.27 -18.77
C ASN A 555 37.08 -56.23 -20.11
N THR A 556 37.13 -55.02 -20.69
CA THR A 556 36.98 -54.64 -22.12
C THR A 556 35.61 -54.89 -22.78
N ARG A 557 35.12 -54.03 -23.68
CA ARG A 557 35.70 -52.78 -24.23
C ARG A 557 34.99 -51.54 -23.71
#